data_AF-A0A7S2MS65-F1
#
_entry.id   AF-A0A7S2MS65-F1
#
_cell.length_a   1.000
_cell.length_b   1.000
_cell.length_c   1.000
_cell.angle_alpha   90.00
_cell.angle_beta   90.00
_cell.angle_gamma   90.00
#
_symmetry.space_group_name_H-M   'P 1'
#
loop_
_entity.id
_entity.type
_entity.pdbx_description
1 polymer ?
#
loop_
_entity_poly.entity_id
_entity_poly.type
_entity_poly.pdbx_seq_one_letter_code
_entity_poly.pdbx_strand_id
1 'polypeptide(L)'
;SLIKTKERVVSRSKQGDMGIARDKEHKRRATGGKRIAIRKKRKFNMGRPAAMTKIGPKRVHNVRCRGGNIKYRAMRLDTGNFSWGSEVHAAKSRVLDVVYNSSNNELVRTKTLVKGAIVLIDANPFKTWYQNHYGVEIGKKKNAKKSAPADDQEEKKKSSHVL
;
A
#
# COMPACT_ATOMS: atom_id res chain seq x y z
N SER A 1 -49.16 17.89 42.72
CA SER A 1 -49.24 16.67 41.89
C SER A 1 -48.94 17.01 40.44
N LEU A 2 -47.72 16.79 39.95
CA LEU A 2 -47.42 16.76 38.50
C LEU A 2 -46.01 16.19 38.30
N ILE A 3 -45.96 14.86 38.16
CA ILE A 3 -44.75 14.12 37.80
C ILE A 3 -44.59 14.28 36.28
N LYS A 4 -43.63 15.09 35.84
CA LYS A 4 -43.19 15.14 34.44
C LYS A 4 -42.48 13.82 34.12
N THR A 5 -43.20 12.88 33.50
CA THR A 5 -42.61 11.71 32.88
C THR A 5 -41.75 12.16 31.70
N LYS A 6 -40.43 12.18 31.88
CA LYS A 6 -39.47 12.18 30.75
C LYS A 6 -39.72 10.91 29.96
N GLU A 7 -40.42 11.02 28.83
CA GLU A 7 -40.38 9.99 27.81
C GLU A 7 -38.92 9.76 27.42
N ARG A 8 -38.37 8.62 27.84
CA ARG A 8 -37.15 8.10 27.24
C ARG A 8 -37.49 7.85 25.78
N VAL A 9 -37.04 8.75 24.91
CA VAL A 9 -36.83 8.43 23.51
C VAL A 9 -35.79 7.31 23.49
N VAL A 10 -36.26 6.07 23.54
CA VAL A 10 -35.46 4.90 23.20
C VAL A 10 -35.15 5.11 21.73
N SER A 11 -33.97 5.67 21.46
CA SER A 11 -33.43 5.72 20.11
C SER A 11 -33.43 4.27 19.63
N ARG A 12 -34.38 3.95 18.76
CA ARG A 12 -34.36 2.71 17.98
C ARG A 12 -33.07 2.80 17.18
N SER A 13 -31.98 2.26 17.74
CA SER A 13 -30.73 2.09 17.02
C SER A 13 -31.10 1.38 15.73
N LYS A 14 -30.87 2.02 14.58
CA LYS A 14 -31.15 1.48 13.25
C LYS A 14 -30.55 0.07 13.15
N GLN A 15 -31.36 -0.93 13.44
CA GLN A 15 -30.96 -2.33 13.43
C GLN A 15 -31.36 -2.88 12.08
N GLY A 16 -30.49 -2.79 11.09
CA GLY A 16 -30.82 -3.31 9.77
C GLY A 16 -29.71 -3.31 8.75
N ASP A 17 -28.96 -2.22 8.60
CA ASP A 17 -28.06 -2.11 7.45
C ASP A 17 -26.64 -2.57 7.78
N MET A 18 -26.51 -3.86 8.03
CA MET A 18 -25.21 -4.52 7.98
C MET A 18 -24.70 -4.40 6.54
N GLY A 19 -23.54 -3.75 6.36
CA GLY A 19 -22.95 -3.45 5.06
C GLY A 19 -22.53 -4.67 4.23
N ILE A 20 -21.42 -4.55 3.50
CA ILE A 20 -20.89 -5.63 2.65
C ILE A 20 -20.72 -6.90 3.50
N ALA A 21 -21.19 -8.06 3.00
CA ALA A 21 -21.09 -9.35 3.67
C ALA A 21 -20.27 -10.34 2.82
N ARG A 22 -19.54 -11.23 3.49
CA ARG A 22 -18.65 -12.24 2.88
C ARG A 22 -19.20 -13.67 3.01
N ASP A 23 -20.49 -13.82 3.28
CA ASP A 23 -21.14 -15.13 3.34
C ASP A 23 -21.42 -15.68 1.95
N LYS A 24 -21.53 -17.02 1.85
CA LYS A 24 -21.88 -17.72 0.60
C LYS A 24 -23.39 -17.94 0.44
N GLU A 25 -24.17 -17.62 1.47
CA GLU A 25 -25.60 -17.96 1.55
C GLU A 25 -26.43 -17.13 0.57
N HIS A 26 -25.98 -15.91 0.28
CA HIS A 26 -26.62 -15.03 -0.71
C HIS A 26 -26.35 -15.41 -2.18
N LYS A 27 -25.47 -16.38 -2.47
CA LYS A 27 -25.19 -16.87 -3.82
C LYS A 27 -26.04 -18.11 -4.14
N ARG A 28 -26.23 -18.40 -5.43
CA ARG A 28 -26.94 -19.62 -5.89
C ARG A 28 -26.17 -20.90 -5.49
N ARG A 29 -26.87 -22.03 -5.46
CA ARG A 29 -26.24 -23.36 -5.34
C ARG A 29 -25.45 -23.69 -6.61
N ALA A 30 -24.55 -24.68 -6.54
CA ALA A 30 -23.87 -25.21 -7.72
C ALA A 30 -24.86 -25.71 -8.78
N THR A 31 -25.99 -26.30 -8.34
CA THR A 31 -27.11 -26.71 -9.21
C THR A 31 -27.93 -25.53 -9.77
N GLY A 32 -27.58 -24.28 -9.49
CA GLY A 32 -28.31 -23.09 -9.95
C GLY A 32 -29.53 -22.69 -9.11
N GLY A 33 -30.00 -23.56 -8.20
CA GLY A 33 -31.14 -23.29 -7.31
C GLY A 33 -30.91 -22.08 -6.39
N LYS A 34 -31.95 -21.25 -6.22
CA LYS A 34 -31.94 -20.11 -5.29
C LYS A 34 -31.93 -20.60 -3.85
N ARG A 35 -31.10 -19.98 -3.00
CA ARG A 35 -31.07 -20.26 -1.55
C ARG A 35 -32.01 -19.30 -0.82
N ILE A 36 -32.79 -19.83 0.11
CA ILE A 36 -33.61 -19.04 1.03
C ILE A 36 -32.71 -18.58 2.18
N ALA A 37 -32.80 -17.31 2.55
CA ALA A 37 -32.03 -16.76 3.67
C ALA A 37 -32.68 -17.19 5.00
N ILE A 38 -32.00 -18.05 5.76
CA ILE A 38 -32.50 -18.60 7.04
C ILE A 38 -32.26 -17.61 8.19
N ARG A 39 -31.29 -16.70 8.04
CA ARG A 39 -30.84 -15.78 9.10
C ARG A 39 -30.42 -14.43 8.55
N LYS A 40 -30.47 -13.40 9.41
CA LYS A 40 -29.92 -12.07 9.14
C LYS A 40 -28.38 -12.08 9.12
N LYS A 41 -27.76 -11.11 8.42
CA LYS A 41 -26.30 -10.90 8.35
C LYS A 41 -25.67 -10.87 9.76
N ARG A 42 -24.47 -11.47 9.90
CA ARG A 42 -23.73 -11.57 11.17
C ARG A 42 -22.45 -10.74 11.15
N LYS A 43 -22.05 -10.19 12.31
CA LYS A 43 -20.88 -9.32 12.46
C LYS A 43 -19.57 -9.97 12.00
N PHE A 44 -19.41 -11.27 12.20
CA PHE A 44 -18.20 -11.98 11.77
C PHE A 44 -18.08 -12.15 10.25
N ASN A 45 -19.20 -12.05 9.52
CA ASN A 45 -19.23 -12.09 8.05
C ASN A 45 -19.05 -10.71 7.41
N MET A 46 -18.81 -9.65 8.19
CA MET A 46 -18.68 -8.32 7.63
C MET A 46 -17.47 -8.21 6.67
N GLY A 47 -17.70 -7.52 5.57
CA GLY A 47 -16.67 -6.94 4.71
C GLY A 47 -16.46 -5.47 5.06
N ARG A 48 -15.46 -4.86 4.44
CA ARG A 48 -15.18 -3.42 4.51
C ARG A 48 -14.93 -2.93 3.08
N PRO A 49 -15.24 -1.66 2.76
CA PRO A 49 -14.92 -1.09 1.45
C PRO A 49 -13.42 -1.17 1.18
N ALA A 50 -13.02 -1.23 -0.09
CA ALA A 50 -11.61 -1.22 -0.49
C ALA A 50 -10.91 0.09 -0.09
N ALA A 51 -9.58 0.06 0.05
CA ALA A 51 -8.79 1.24 0.43
C ALA A 51 -8.44 2.13 -0.78
N MET A 52 -8.25 1.52 -1.95
CA MET A 52 -7.85 2.19 -3.20
C MET A 52 -6.67 3.15 -3.01
N THR A 53 -5.59 2.65 -2.41
CA THR A 53 -4.39 3.42 -2.06
C THR A 53 -3.82 4.14 -3.28
N LYS A 54 -3.60 5.46 -3.16
CA LYS A 54 -3.03 6.30 -4.22
C LYS A 54 -1.60 6.71 -3.92
N ILE A 55 -0.87 7.12 -4.95
CA ILE A 55 0.41 7.81 -4.77
C ILE A 55 0.16 9.20 -4.18
N GLY A 56 0.88 9.55 -3.12
CA GLY A 56 0.75 10.86 -2.48
C GLY A 56 1.24 10.86 -1.02
N PRO A 57 1.14 12.01 -0.32
CA PRO A 57 1.67 12.14 1.03
C PRO A 57 1.05 11.11 1.96
N LYS A 58 1.90 10.47 2.77
CA LYS A 58 1.53 9.33 3.63
C LYS A 58 0.29 9.62 4.46
N ARG A 59 -0.78 8.87 4.20
CA ARG A 59 -2.03 8.89 4.97
C ARG A 59 -2.49 7.47 5.24
N VAL A 60 -2.46 7.06 6.50
CA VAL A 60 -2.81 5.71 6.94
C VAL A 60 -3.84 5.79 8.07
N HIS A 61 -4.91 5.01 7.95
CA HIS A 61 -5.95 4.90 8.97
C HIS A 61 -5.88 3.57 9.69
N ASN A 62 -6.03 3.59 11.01
CA ASN A 62 -6.08 2.39 11.82
C ASN A 62 -7.49 1.81 11.83
N VAL A 63 -7.64 0.51 11.57
CA VAL A 63 -8.93 -0.17 11.55
C VAL A 63 -8.94 -1.31 12.55
N ARG A 64 -9.75 -1.16 13.60
CA ARG A 64 -9.97 -2.22 14.60
C ARG A 64 -10.68 -3.43 13.98
N CYS A 65 -10.14 -4.61 14.23
CA CYS A 65 -10.59 -5.89 13.70
C CYS A 65 -11.10 -6.82 14.81
N ARG A 66 -11.58 -8.01 14.43
CA ARG A 66 -12.00 -9.04 15.38
C ARG A 66 -10.80 -9.48 16.23
N GLY A 67 -11.03 -9.75 17.52
CA GLY A 67 -9.99 -10.16 18.46
C GLY A 67 -9.13 -9.01 18.99
N GLY A 68 -9.49 -7.74 18.73
CA GLY A 68 -8.74 -6.58 19.24
C GLY A 68 -7.61 -6.10 18.33
N ASN A 69 -7.22 -6.89 17.32
CA ASN A 69 -6.16 -6.54 16.39
C ASN A 69 -6.44 -5.25 15.60
N ILE A 70 -5.37 -4.54 15.21
CA ILE A 70 -5.43 -3.35 14.36
C ILE A 70 -4.86 -3.70 12.99
N LYS A 71 -5.55 -3.29 11.93
CA LYS A 71 -5.04 -3.35 10.55
C LYS A 71 -4.85 -1.93 10.02
N TYR A 72 -3.74 -1.69 9.34
CA TYR A 72 -3.41 -0.41 8.74
C TYR A 72 -3.99 -0.31 7.33
N ARG A 73 -4.82 0.69 7.11
CA ARG A 73 -5.38 1.02 5.80
C ARG A 73 -4.68 2.24 5.24
N ALA A 74 -3.72 2.01 4.35
CA ALA A 74 -3.14 3.09 3.58
C ALA A 74 -4.19 3.68 2.63
N MET A 75 -4.35 5.00 2.65
CA MET A 75 -5.13 5.74 1.65
C MET A 75 -4.19 6.39 0.64
N ARG A 76 -3.04 6.88 1.11
CA ARG A 76 -1.98 7.45 0.28
C ARG A 76 -0.62 7.01 0.78
N LEU A 77 0.27 6.65 -0.13
CA LEU A 77 1.67 6.34 0.13
C LEU A 77 2.51 6.86 -1.04
N ASP A 78 3.65 7.45 -0.72
CA ASP A 78 4.64 7.95 -1.67
C ASP A 78 5.96 7.18 -1.59
N THR A 79 6.19 6.46 -0.51
CA THR A 79 7.45 5.76 -0.22
C THR A 79 7.21 4.30 0.15
N GLY A 80 8.18 3.45 -0.19
CA GLY A 80 8.19 2.02 0.12
C GLY A 80 9.61 1.52 0.38
N ASN A 81 9.74 0.33 0.96
CA ASN A 81 11.02 -0.36 1.09
C ASN A 81 11.14 -1.36 -0.07
N PHE A 82 12.13 -1.17 -0.93
CA PHE A 82 12.34 -1.97 -2.14
C PHE A 82 13.69 -2.70 -2.03
N SER A 83 13.75 -3.93 -2.52
CA SER A 83 14.95 -4.76 -2.46
C SER A 83 15.50 -5.02 -3.86
N TRP A 84 16.81 -4.81 -4.00
CA TRP A 84 17.61 -5.20 -5.15
C TRP A 84 18.22 -6.59 -4.86
N GLY A 85 17.56 -7.63 -5.38
CA GLY A 85 17.84 -9.01 -5.01
C GLY A 85 19.22 -9.54 -5.43
N SER A 86 19.80 -9.05 -6.54
CA SER A 86 21.13 -9.51 -6.97
C SER A 86 22.25 -9.00 -6.08
N GLU A 87 22.09 -7.82 -5.49
CA GLU A 87 23.06 -7.16 -4.61
C GLU A 87 22.72 -7.35 -3.12
N VAL A 88 21.63 -8.07 -2.80
CA VAL A 88 21.12 -8.29 -1.44
C VAL A 88 20.98 -6.96 -0.65
N HIS A 89 20.62 -5.88 -1.34
CA HIS A 89 20.44 -4.57 -0.73
C HIS A 89 18.96 -4.18 -0.72
N ALA A 90 18.50 -3.54 0.36
CA ALA A 90 17.16 -2.99 0.44
C ALA A 90 17.22 -1.56 0.93
N ALA A 91 16.49 -0.67 0.24
CA ALA A 91 16.46 0.74 0.54
C ALA A 91 15.04 1.29 0.48
N LYS A 92 14.77 2.26 1.35
CA LYS A 92 13.56 3.07 1.25
C LYS A 92 13.68 4.00 0.05
N SER A 93 12.75 3.87 -0.89
CA SER A 93 12.69 4.72 -2.09
C SER A 93 11.28 5.26 -2.31
N ARG A 94 11.21 6.37 -3.05
CA ARG A 94 9.95 7.01 -3.45
C ARG A 94 9.36 6.29 -4.66
N VAL A 95 8.07 6.06 -4.65
CA VAL A 95 7.29 5.55 -5.78
C VAL A 95 6.91 6.71 -6.68
N LEU A 96 7.27 6.62 -7.95
CA LEU A 96 7.04 7.65 -8.96
C LEU A 96 5.71 7.40 -9.68
N ASP A 97 5.53 6.19 -10.20
CA ASP A 97 4.32 5.83 -10.95
C ASP A 97 3.99 4.33 -10.89
N VAL A 98 2.75 4.00 -11.26
CA VAL A 98 2.32 2.63 -11.54
C VAL A 98 2.27 2.44 -13.05
N VAL A 99 3.05 1.51 -13.59
CA VAL A 99 3.17 1.30 -15.04
C VAL A 99 2.27 0.18 -15.52
N TYR A 100 2.15 -0.89 -14.74
CA TYR A 100 1.40 -2.06 -15.16
C TYR A 100 0.72 -2.76 -13.98
N ASN A 101 -0.41 -3.39 -14.28
CA ASN A 101 -1.16 -4.24 -13.36
C ASN A 101 -1.79 -5.40 -14.12
N SER A 102 -1.58 -6.62 -13.64
CA SER A 102 -2.08 -7.84 -14.29
C SER A 102 -3.59 -8.03 -14.16
N SER A 103 -4.22 -7.47 -13.13
CA SER A 103 -5.63 -7.74 -12.82
C SER A 103 -6.60 -6.80 -13.54
N ASN A 104 -6.23 -5.52 -13.68
CA ASN A 104 -7.09 -4.49 -14.26
C ASN A 104 -6.29 -3.24 -14.68
N ASN A 105 -6.42 -2.82 -15.94
CA ASN A 105 -5.76 -1.63 -16.50
C ASN A 105 -6.26 -0.30 -15.92
N GLU A 106 -7.49 -0.22 -15.41
CA GLU A 106 -8.01 0.99 -14.75
C GLU A 106 -7.22 1.35 -13.48
N LEU A 107 -6.59 0.36 -12.85
CA LEU A 107 -5.75 0.59 -11.68
C LEU A 107 -4.44 1.30 -12.05
N VAL A 108 -3.96 1.15 -13.29
CA VAL A 108 -2.81 1.88 -13.83
C VAL A 108 -3.21 3.33 -14.08
N ARG A 109 -4.31 3.55 -14.82
CA ARG A 109 -4.81 4.90 -15.17
C ARG A 109 -5.03 5.78 -13.93
N THR A 110 -5.51 5.17 -12.85
CA THR A 110 -5.79 5.87 -11.60
C THR A 110 -4.63 5.83 -10.60
N LYS A 111 -3.46 5.30 -10.97
CA LYS A 111 -2.26 5.18 -10.12
C LYS A 111 -2.53 4.54 -8.76
N THR A 112 -3.23 3.40 -8.77
CA THR A 112 -3.60 2.67 -7.56
C THR A 112 -2.53 1.65 -7.18
N LEU A 113 -2.04 1.71 -5.94
CA LEU A 113 -1.07 0.76 -5.40
C LEU A 113 -1.79 -0.50 -4.91
N VAL A 114 -1.50 -1.63 -5.56
CA VAL A 114 -2.00 -2.96 -5.18
C VAL A 114 -0.87 -3.99 -5.20
N LYS A 115 -1.08 -5.16 -4.58
CA LYS A 115 -0.13 -6.27 -4.64
C LYS A 115 0.04 -6.73 -6.08
N GLY A 116 1.28 -6.88 -6.53
CA GLY A 116 1.62 -7.32 -7.89
C GLY A 116 1.58 -6.23 -8.96
N ALA A 117 1.34 -4.96 -8.59
CA ALA A 117 1.53 -3.85 -9.51
C ALA A 117 3.03 -3.64 -9.80
N ILE A 118 3.36 -3.36 -11.06
CA ILE A 118 4.71 -2.96 -11.47
C ILE A 118 4.80 -1.44 -11.36
N VAL A 119 5.77 -0.97 -10.59
CA VAL A 119 5.93 0.44 -10.22
C VAL A 119 7.31 0.96 -10.61
N LEU A 120 7.37 2.24 -10.95
CA LEU A 120 8.62 2.98 -11.10
C LEU A 120 9.02 3.57 -9.75
N ILE A 121 10.28 3.40 -9.37
CA ILE A 121 10.85 3.90 -8.12
C ILE A 121 12.02 4.83 -8.41
N ASP A 122 12.35 5.70 -7.45
CA ASP A 122 13.58 6.48 -7.51
C ASP A 122 14.81 5.58 -7.36
N ALA A 123 15.79 5.78 -8.24
CA ALA A 123 17.03 5.02 -8.29
C ALA A 123 18.12 5.58 -7.35
N ASN A 124 17.98 6.83 -6.88
CA ASN A 124 19.04 7.50 -6.11
C ASN A 124 19.54 6.70 -4.89
N PRO A 125 18.68 6.12 -4.02
CA PRO A 125 19.17 5.36 -2.86
C PRO A 125 20.07 4.18 -3.25
N PHE A 126 19.73 3.50 -4.35
CA PHE A 126 20.49 2.36 -4.85
C PHE A 126 21.79 2.80 -5.55
N LYS A 127 21.75 3.89 -6.30
CA LYS A 127 22.93 4.45 -6.97
C LYS A 127 23.98 4.94 -5.97
N THR A 128 23.56 5.65 -4.93
CA THR A 128 24.45 6.11 -3.86
C THR A 128 25.07 4.93 -3.10
N TRP A 129 24.27 3.90 -2.80
CA TRP A 129 24.80 2.69 -2.17
C TRP A 129 25.83 1.98 -3.06
N TYR A 130 25.53 1.81 -4.35
CA TYR A 130 26.42 1.14 -5.29
C TYR A 130 27.75 1.88 -5.46
N GLN A 131 27.71 3.21 -5.57
CA GLN A 131 28.92 4.04 -5.64
C GLN A 131 29.77 3.91 -4.37
N ASN A 132 29.14 3.88 -3.19
CA ASN A 132 29.86 3.72 -1.93
C ASN A 132 30.43 2.31 -1.75
N HIS A 133 29.73 1.30 -2.25
CA HIS A 133 30.12 -0.11 -2.09
C HIS A 133 31.23 -0.52 -3.06
N TYR A 134 31.12 -0.09 -4.33
CA TYR A 134 32.04 -0.50 -5.40
C TYR A 134 32.96 0.61 -5.91
N GLY A 135 32.77 1.86 -5.49
CA GLY A 135 33.52 3.01 -6.02
C GLY A 135 33.14 3.40 -7.46
N VAL A 136 32.14 2.76 -8.06
CA VAL A 136 31.77 2.95 -9.47
C VAL A 136 30.50 3.79 -9.58
N GLU A 137 30.58 4.88 -10.35
CA GLU A 137 29.42 5.72 -10.66
C GLU A 137 28.57 5.14 -11.81
N ILE A 138 27.38 4.64 -11.49
CA ILE A 138 26.40 4.14 -12.48
C ILE A 138 25.61 5.29 -13.14
N GLY A 139 25.32 5.16 -14.44
CA GLY A 139 24.33 6.01 -15.13
C GLY A 139 24.89 7.31 -15.71
N LYS A 140 26.18 7.37 -16.03
CA LYS A 140 26.76 8.46 -16.82
C LYS A 140 26.20 8.40 -18.26
N LYS A 141 25.59 9.48 -18.74
CA LYS A 141 25.22 9.60 -20.15
C LYS A 141 26.48 9.87 -20.97
N LYS A 142 26.74 9.07 -22.01
CA LYS A 142 27.97 9.13 -22.83
C LYS A 142 28.29 10.52 -23.44
N ASN A 143 27.28 11.38 -23.63
CA ASN A 143 27.44 12.73 -24.24
C ASN A 143 27.11 13.90 -23.30
N ALA A 144 26.94 13.67 -21.99
CA ALA A 144 26.80 14.79 -21.07
C ALA A 144 28.18 15.40 -20.82
N LYS A 145 28.42 16.62 -21.34
CA LYS A 145 29.61 17.42 -21.01
C LYS A 145 29.85 17.34 -19.49
N LYS A 146 31.09 17.03 -19.09
CA LYS A 146 31.55 17.12 -17.70
C LYS A 146 31.42 18.57 -17.23
N SER A 147 30.23 18.99 -16.79
CA SER A 147 30.03 20.28 -16.12
C SER A 147 30.31 20.10 -14.62
N ALA A 148 31.57 19.79 -14.32
CA ALA A 148 32.29 19.84 -13.05
C ALA A 148 33.56 18.99 -13.21
N PRO A 149 34.74 19.43 -12.75
CA PRO A 149 35.99 18.72 -12.97
C PRO A 149 35.91 17.35 -12.32
N ALA A 150 36.12 16.33 -13.14
CA ALA A 150 36.18 14.93 -12.71
C ALA A 150 37.61 14.61 -12.23
N ASP A 151 38.10 15.37 -11.24
CA ASP A 151 39.38 15.10 -10.56
C ASP A 151 39.37 15.39 -9.04
N ASP A 152 38.25 15.84 -8.45
CA ASP A 152 38.14 16.09 -6.99
C ASP A 152 37.10 15.19 -6.31
N GLN A 153 37.03 13.90 -6.67
CA GLN A 153 36.59 12.92 -5.68
C GLN A 153 37.85 12.43 -5.01
N GLU A 154 38.11 12.92 -3.80
CA GLU A 154 39.08 12.32 -2.89
C GLU A 154 38.94 10.80 -3.00
N GLU A 155 39.92 10.14 -3.62
CA GLU A 155 40.14 8.74 -3.36
C GLU A 155 40.24 8.65 -1.85
N LYS A 156 39.18 8.14 -1.20
CA LYS A 156 39.22 7.86 0.22
C LYS A 156 40.48 7.04 0.42
N LYS A 157 41.47 7.58 1.13
CA LYS A 157 42.73 6.89 1.40
C LYS A 157 42.39 5.58 2.09
N LYS A 158 42.28 4.51 1.31
CA LYS A 158 42.08 3.15 1.81
C LYS A 158 43.44 2.62 2.19
N SER A 159 43.50 1.89 3.30
CA SER A 159 44.68 1.09 3.60
C SER A 159 44.81 0.00 2.52
N SER A 160 46.03 -0.48 2.27
CA SER A 160 46.31 -1.47 1.21
C SER A 160 45.50 -2.77 1.33
N HIS A 161 44.86 -3.01 2.47
CA HIS A 161 44.06 -4.19 2.76
C HIS A 161 42.56 -4.02 2.49
N VAL A 162 42.10 -2.81 2.16
CA VAL A 162 40.69 -2.54 1.88
C VAL A 162 40.52 -2.29 0.39
N LEU A 163 39.74 -3.14 -0.27
CA LEU A 163 39.26 -2.95 -1.65
C LEU A 163 38.36 -1.70 -1.75
#